data_AF-A0A3R5WM44-F1
#
_entry.id   AF-A0A3R5WM44-F1
#
_cell.length_a   1.000
_cell.length_b   1.000
_cell.length_c   1.000
_cell.angle_alpha   90.00
_cell.angle_beta   90.00
_cell.angle_gamma   90.00
#
_symmetry.space_group_name_H-M   'P 1'
#
loop_
_entity.id
_entity.type
_entity.pdbx_description
1 polymer ?
#
loop_
_entity_poly.entity_id
_entity_poly.type
_entity_poly.pdbx_seq_one_letter_code
_entity_poly.pdbx_strand_id
1 'polypeptide(L)'
;MNEIAIKLAVLQAPYYSEMELNEKLEEKFIDLQETLLNRTEQNRHKLNPKNVTGIWYLPALTYETGKPHILVRSPLAKGTLERMETDDEIFSFIQNDVTYDFDEDLIAGDDVIIGLQNELLRELEEGRFYTIYDKERC
;
A
#
# COMPACT_ATOMS: atom_id res chain seq x y z
N MET A 1 -5.87 18.30 -1.79
CA MET A 1 -5.26 18.20 -0.44
C MET A 1 -3.77 18.59 -0.45
N ASN A 2 -3.20 19.11 0.66
CA ASN A 2 -1.74 19.37 0.75
C ASN A 2 -0.99 18.17 1.35
N GLU A 3 0.33 18.09 1.16
CA GLU A 3 1.16 16.95 1.59
C GLU A 3 0.99 16.57 3.07
N ILE A 4 0.93 17.57 3.96
CA ILE A 4 0.75 17.35 5.40
C ILE A 4 -0.60 16.67 5.67
N ALA A 5 -1.67 17.15 5.04
CA ALA A 5 -2.99 16.56 5.18
C ALA A 5 -3.05 15.13 4.61
N ILE A 6 -2.36 14.85 3.51
CA ILE A 6 -2.25 13.50 2.94
C ILE A 6 -1.57 12.55 3.94
N LYS A 7 -0.40 12.94 4.46
CA LYS A 7 0.34 12.14 5.46
C LYS A 7 -0.50 11.87 6.71
N LEU A 8 -1.23 12.88 7.21
CA LEU A 8 -2.12 12.73 8.35
C LEU A 8 -3.30 11.80 8.07
N ALA A 9 -3.94 11.91 6.89
CA ALA A 9 -5.03 11.02 6.51
C ALA A 9 -4.57 9.57 6.52
N VAL A 10 -3.39 9.30 5.94
CA VAL A 10 -2.82 7.96 5.85
C VAL A 10 -2.48 7.36 7.23
N LEU A 11 -1.94 8.17 8.14
CA LEU A 11 -1.71 7.76 9.53
C LEU A 11 -3.01 7.46 10.31
N GLN A 12 -4.12 8.09 9.90
CA GLN A 12 -5.41 7.95 10.58
C GLN A 12 -6.32 6.90 9.95
N ALA A 13 -5.94 6.31 8.82
CA ALA A 13 -6.77 5.31 8.14
C ALA A 13 -7.11 4.14 9.07
N PRO A 14 -8.36 3.68 9.12
CA PRO A 14 -8.68 2.47 9.86
C PRO A 14 -7.90 1.27 9.31
N TYR A 15 -7.59 0.30 10.16
CA TYR A 15 -7.18 -1.02 9.65
C TYR A 15 -8.37 -1.65 8.92
N TYR A 16 -8.10 -2.52 7.94
CA TYR A 16 -9.18 -3.31 7.34
C TYR A 16 -9.90 -4.11 8.45
N SER A 17 -11.23 -4.21 8.36
CA SER A 17 -12.03 -4.97 9.33
C SER A 17 -13.07 -5.82 8.62
N GLU A 18 -13.47 -6.91 9.30
CA GLU A 18 -14.31 -8.04 8.83
C GLU A 18 -15.60 -7.68 8.05
N MET A 19 -16.04 -6.42 8.05
CA MET A 19 -17.24 -5.99 7.33
C MET A 19 -16.99 -5.58 5.86
N GLU A 20 -15.73 -5.38 5.45
CA GLU A 20 -15.44 -4.70 4.17
C GLU A 20 -14.63 -5.54 3.17
N LEU A 21 -14.11 -6.70 3.58
CA LEU A 21 -13.33 -7.59 2.71
C LEU A 21 -13.99 -8.96 2.52
N ASN A 22 -13.72 -9.57 1.37
CA ASN A 22 -13.95 -11.00 1.19
C ASN A 22 -12.97 -11.77 2.10
N GLU A 23 -13.45 -12.78 2.83
CA GLU A 23 -12.66 -13.62 3.76
C GLU A 23 -11.31 -14.07 3.17
N LYS A 24 -11.27 -14.47 1.89
CA LYS A 24 -10.03 -14.91 1.22
C LYS A 24 -9.00 -13.81 1.01
N LEU A 25 -9.48 -12.58 0.85
CA LEU A 25 -8.61 -11.41 0.69
C LEU A 25 -8.11 -10.93 2.06
N GLU A 26 -8.98 -11.01 3.07
CA GLU A 26 -8.63 -10.74 4.46
C GLU A 26 -7.51 -11.67 4.95
N GLU A 27 -7.63 -13.00 4.76
CA GLU A 27 -6.56 -13.96 5.09
C GLU A 27 -5.20 -13.56 4.49
N LYS A 28 -5.20 -13.14 3.22
CA LYS A 28 -3.96 -12.72 2.53
C LYS A 28 -3.39 -11.42 3.08
N PHE A 29 -4.23 -10.49 3.51
CA PHE A 29 -3.78 -9.25 4.14
C PHE A 29 -3.20 -9.52 5.53
N ILE A 30 -3.81 -10.44 6.29
CA ILE A 30 -3.28 -10.91 7.57
C ILE A 30 -1.91 -11.55 7.36
N ASP A 31 -1.78 -12.48 6.41
CA ASP A 31 -0.51 -13.16 6.11
C ASP A 31 0.60 -12.17 5.72
N LEU A 32 0.27 -11.16 4.90
CA LEU A 32 1.19 -10.10 4.50
C LEU A 32 1.62 -9.25 5.71
N GLN A 33 0.67 -8.85 6.54
CA GLN A 33 0.90 -8.07 7.75
C GLN A 33 1.79 -8.82 8.75
N GLU A 34 1.44 -10.07 9.06
CA GLU A 34 2.23 -10.92 9.96
C GLU A 34 3.63 -11.17 9.41
N THR A 35 3.77 -11.36 8.10
CA THR A 35 5.08 -11.50 7.45
C THR A 35 5.95 -10.29 7.68
N LEU A 36 5.41 -9.07 7.51
CA LEU A 36 6.15 -7.83 7.74
C LEU A 36 6.51 -7.63 9.22
N LEU A 37 5.59 -7.94 10.13
CA LEU A 37 5.79 -7.82 11.58
C LEU A 37 6.84 -8.82 12.11
N ASN A 38 6.93 -10.01 11.52
CA ASN A 38 7.87 -11.05 11.93
C ASN A 38 9.24 -10.95 11.26
N ARG A 39 9.41 -10.05 10.28
CA ARG A 39 10.69 -9.83 9.59
C ARG A 39 11.48 -8.70 10.24
N THR A 40 12.79 -8.85 10.19
CA THR A 40 13.79 -7.91 10.68
C THR A 40 14.61 -7.36 9.51
N GLU A 41 15.36 -6.28 9.77
CA GLU A 41 16.25 -5.67 8.78
C GLU A 41 17.40 -6.60 8.31
N GLN A 42 17.63 -7.71 9.03
CA GLN A 42 18.66 -8.71 8.74
C GLN A 42 18.15 -9.87 7.87
N ASN A 43 16.85 -9.96 7.63
CA ASN A 43 16.29 -10.98 6.74
C ASN A 43 16.77 -10.75 5.31
N ARG A 44 17.04 -11.84 4.58
CA ARG A 44 17.47 -11.79 3.16
C ARG A 44 16.37 -11.31 2.22
N HIS A 45 15.12 -11.39 2.67
CA HIS A 45 13.96 -10.94 1.92
C HIS A 45 13.92 -9.41 1.82
N LYS A 46 13.47 -8.90 0.68
CA LYS A 46 13.35 -7.46 0.43
C LYS A 46 12.10 -6.88 1.06
N LEU A 47 11.02 -7.65 1.18
CA LEU A 47 9.84 -7.24 1.94
C LEU A 47 10.14 -7.32 3.46
N ASN A 48 10.50 -6.20 4.07
CA ASN A 48 10.80 -6.09 5.51
C ASN A 48 10.60 -4.64 5.99
N PRO A 49 10.61 -4.36 7.32
CA PRO A 49 10.36 -3.02 7.86
C PRO A 49 11.39 -1.94 7.52
N LYS A 50 12.55 -2.29 6.95
CA LYS A 50 13.52 -1.32 6.41
C LYS A 50 13.10 -0.84 5.02
N ASN A 51 12.52 -1.73 4.22
CA ASN A 51 12.20 -1.47 2.82
C ASN A 51 10.73 -1.16 2.58
N VAL A 52 9.83 -1.48 3.52
CA VAL A 52 8.41 -1.12 3.46
C VAL A 52 8.00 -0.54 4.80
N THR A 53 7.42 0.66 4.78
CA THR A 53 7.01 1.39 5.99
C THR A 53 5.50 1.59 6.07
N GLY A 54 4.77 1.29 5.00
CA GLY A 54 3.33 1.22 5.03
C GLY A 54 2.74 0.62 3.75
N ILE A 55 1.60 -0.04 3.90
CA ILE A 55 0.80 -0.62 2.83
C ILE A 55 -0.67 -0.32 3.13
N TRP A 56 -1.36 0.28 2.18
CA TRP A 56 -2.79 0.57 2.26
C TRP A 56 -3.54 -0.06 1.09
N TYR A 57 -4.76 -0.50 1.35
CA TYR A 57 -5.68 -1.05 0.38
C TYR A 57 -6.68 0.03 -0.09
N LEU A 58 -6.88 0.10 -1.40
CA LEU A 58 -7.75 1.05 -2.09
C LEU A 58 -8.94 0.30 -2.72
N PRO A 59 -10.02 0.03 -1.97
CA PRO A 59 -11.16 -0.79 -2.42
C PRO A 59 -11.89 -0.22 -3.64
N ALA A 60 -12.04 1.10 -3.73
CA ALA A 60 -12.87 1.70 -4.78
C ALA A 60 -12.17 1.75 -6.15
N LEU A 61 -10.85 1.50 -6.20
CA LEU A 61 -10.06 1.55 -7.43
C LEU A 61 -9.91 0.18 -8.11
N THR A 62 -10.65 -0.85 -7.69
CA THR A 62 -10.62 -2.17 -8.34
C THR A 62 -11.25 -2.09 -9.73
N TYR A 63 -10.46 -1.69 -10.74
CA TYR A 63 -10.98 -1.28 -12.04
C TYR A 63 -11.51 -2.42 -12.90
N GLU A 64 -11.00 -3.65 -12.76
CA GLU A 64 -11.54 -4.84 -13.41
C GLU A 64 -10.75 -6.04 -12.86
N THR A 65 -11.40 -7.18 -12.61
CA THR A 65 -10.82 -8.49 -12.19
C THR A 65 -10.59 -8.81 -10.71
N GLY A 66 -11.01 -7.98 -9.76
CA GLY A 66 -10.98 -8.37 -8.34
C GLY A 66 -9.57 -8.45 -7.73
N LYS A 67 -8.61 -7.74 -8.33
CA LYS A 67 -7.26 -7.55 -7.79
C LYS A 67 -7.23 -6.27 -6.93
N PRO A 68 -6.74 -6.35 -5.69
CA PRO A 68 -6.87 -5.29 -4.70
C PRO A 68 -5.82 -4.20 -4.88
N HIS A 69 -6.15 -3.02 -5.40
CA HIS A 69 -5.15 -1.96 -5.57
C HIS A 69 -4.51 -1.56 -4.23
N ILE A 70 -3.18 -1.43 -4.21
CA ILE A 70 -2.43 -1.04 -3.01
C ILE A 70 -1.60 0.21 -3.23
N LEU A 71 -1.46 0.97 -2.16
CA LEU A 71 -0.52 2.07 -2.01
C LEU A 71 0.59 1.61 -1.06
N VAL A 72 1.85 1.76 -1.49
CA VAL A 72 3.02 1.33 -0.71
C VAL A 72 3.89 2.55 -0.43
N ARG A 73 4.29 2.70 0.84
CA ARG A 73 5.29 3.68 1.27
C ARG A 73 6.60 2.97 1.58
N SER A 74 7.66 3.38 0.89
CA SER A 74 8.97 2.74 0.93
C SER A 74 10.07 3.80 0.83
N PRO A 75 11.20 3.61 1.52
CA PRO A 75 12.40 4.40 1.24
C PRO A 75 13.12 3.97 -0.05
N LEU A 76 12.72 2.87 -0.69
CA LEU A 76 13.28 2.44 -1.97
C LEU A 76 12.59 3.18 -3.11
N ALA A 77 13.38 3.90 -3.91
CA ALA A 77 12.91 4.60 -5.09
C ALA A 77 12.22 3.66 -6.08
N LYS A 78 11.15 4.14 -6.71
CA LYS A 78 10.39 3.37 -7.70
C LYS A 78 11.28 3.03 -8.90
N GLY A 79 11.01 1.88 -9.52
CA GLY A 79 11.77 1.41 -10.68
C GLY A 79 13.17 0.86 -10.37
N THR A 80 13.62 0.90 -9.11
CA THR A 80 14.85 0.19 -8.71
C THR A 80 14.60 -1.31 -8.60
N LEU A 81 15.63 -2.13 -8.83
CA LEU A 81 15.53 -3.60 -8.72
C LEU A 81 15.04 -4.03 -7.34
N GLU A 82 15.56 -3.41 -6.28
CA GLU A 82 15.15 -3.75 -4.91
C GLU A 82 13.68 -3.43 -4.64
N ARG A 83 13.15 -2.35 -5.25
CA ARG A 83 11.73 -2.03 -5.16
C ARG A 83 10.89 -3.05 -5.94
N MET A 84 11.29 -3.42 -7.15
CA MET A 84 10.61 -4.45 -7.94
C MET A 84 10.57 -5.80 -7.19
N GLU A 85 11.69 -6.23 -6.60
CA GLU A 85 11.74 -7.46 -5.78
C GLU A 85 10.81 -7.37 -4.55
N THR A 86 10.69 -6.19 -3.96
CA THR A 86 9.77 -5.95 -2.84
C THR A 86 8.31 -6.05 -3.28
N ASP A 87 7.96 -5.42 -4.41
CA ASP A 87 6.61 -5.46 -4.97
C ASP A 87 6.23 -6.89 -5.40
N ASP A 88 7.15 -7.64 -5.99
CA ASP A 88 6.97 -9.05 -6.34
C ASP A 88 6.70 -9.92 -5.09
N GLU A 89 7.43 -9.68 -4.00
CA GLU A 89 7.15 -10.37 -2.73
C GLU A 89 5.75 -10.01 -2.19
N ILE A 90 5.29 -8.75 -2.31
CA ILE A 90 3.92 -8.37 -1.94
C ILE A 90 2.90 -9.12 -2.82
N PHE A 91 3.16 -9.20 -4.13
CA PHE A 91 2.31 -9.90 -5.08
C PHE A 91 2.23 -11.41 -4.86
N SER A 92 3.20 -12.00 -4.17
CA SER A 92 3.12 -13.40 -3.76
C SER A 92 2.03 -13.68 -2.72
N PHE A 93 1.61 -12.65 -1.95
CA PHE A 93 0.46 -12.72 -1.03
C PHE A 93 -0.83 -12.31 -1.74
N ILE A 94 -0.80 -11.14 -2.37
CA ILE A 94 -1.98 -10.50 -2.96
C ILE A 94 -1.76 -10.26 -4.44
N GLN A 95 -2.44 -11.04 -5.28
CA GLN A 95 -2.32 -10.90 -6.72
C GLN A 95 -2.81 -9.51 -7.12
N ASN A 96 -1.91 -8.68 -7.63
CA ASN A 96 -2.19 -7.31 -7.99
C ASN A 96 -1.76 -7.00 -9.40
N ASP A 97 -2.41 -6.01 -10.00
CA ASP A 97 -2.01 -5.48 -11.30
C ASP A 97 -1.10 -4.26 -11.19
N VAL A 98 -1.26 -3.47 -10.12
CA VAL A 98 -0.51 -2.23 -9.92
C VAL A 98 -0.22 -2.00 -8.44
N THR A 99 1.00 -1.58 -8.15
CA THR A 99 1.38 -0.96 -6.87
C THR A 99 1.58 0.52 -7.09
N TYR A 100 0.87 1.35 -6.32
CA TYR A 100 1.10 2.79 -6.29
C TYR A 100 2.15 3.14 -5.24
N ASP A 101 3.01 4.09 -5.55
CA ASP A 101 3.98 4.64 -4.61
C ASP A 101 3.44 5.86 -3.88
N PHE A 102 3.55 5.86 -2.55
CA PHE A 102 3.07 6.97 -1.74
C PHE A 102 3.78 8.30 -2.06
N ASP A 103 5.11 8.30 -2.16
CA ASP A 103 5.87 9.54 -2.30
C ASP A 103 5.89 10.00 -3.77
N GLU A 104 6.05 9.09 -4.71
CA GLU A 104 6.12 9.44 -6.14
C GLU A 104 4.73 9.60 -6.79
N ASP A 105 3.82 8.63 -6.63
CA ASP A 105 2.54 8.65 -7.37
C ASP A 105 1.49 9.55 -6.71
N LEU A 106 1.50 9.61 -5.38
CA LEU A 106 0.48 10.36 -4.62
C LEU A 106 0.97 11.77 -4.24
N ILE A 107 2.15 11.89 -3.60
CA ILE A 107 2.66 13.19 -3.13
C ILE A 107 3.22 14.03 -4.27
N ALA A 108 4.19 13.51 -5.04
CA ALA A 108 4.80 14.25 -6.14
C ALA A 108 3.86 14.34 -7.35
N GLY A 109 3.19 13.24 -7.70
CA GLY A 109 2.39 13.14 -8.92
C GLY A 109 3.24 13.03 -10.19
N ASP A 110 4.53 12.71 -10.03
CA ASP A 110 5.46 12.54 -11.14
C ASP A 110 5.12 11.26 -11.91
N ASP A 111 5.05 11.33 -13.24
CA ASP A 111 4.81 10.20 -14.14
C ASP A 111 3.49 9.41 -13.96
N VAL A 112 2.53 9.95 -13.21
CA VAL A 112 1.16 9.40 -13.12
C VAL A 112 0.25 10.08 -14.14
N ILE A 113 -0.66 9.31 -14.75
CA ILE A 113 -1.77 9.88 -15.51
C ILE A 113 -2.54 10.79 -14.55
N ILE A 114 -2.57 12.11 -14.78
CA ILE A 114 -3.17 13.12 -13.86
C ILE A 114 -4.56 12.70 -13.32
N GLY A 115 -5.36 12.00 -14.13
CA GLY A 115 -6.64 11.42 -13.68
C GLY A 115 -6.51 10.45 -12.51
N LEU A 116 -5.53 9.53 -12.56
CA LEU A 116 -5.28 8.54 -11.53
C LEU A 116 -4.75 9.16 -10.22
N GLN A 117 -3.90 10.18 -10.27
CA GLN A 117 -3.49 10.89 -9.06
C GLN A 117 -4.70 11.55 -8.37
N ASN A 118 -5.59 12.18 -9.15
CA ASN A 118 -6.81 12.77 -8.60
C ASN A 118 -7.75 11.72 -7.99
N GLU A 119 -7.82 10.53 -8.58
CA GLU A 119 -8.58 9.41 -8.03
C GLU A 119 -7.99 8.93 -6.70
N LEU A 120 -6.67 8.73 -6.62
CA LEU A 120 -6.00 8.37 -5.37
C LEU A 120 -6.25 9.43 -4.29
N LEU A 121 -6.06 10.71 -4.60
CA LEU A 121 -6.35 11.81 -3.68
C LEU A 121 -7.80 11.81 -3.21
N ARG A 122 -8.74 11.53 -4.12
CA ARG A 122 -10.17 11.45 -3.81
C ARG A 122 -10.48 10.29 -2.86
N GLU A 123 -9.89 9.12 -3.05
CA GLU A 123 -10.05 8.00 -2.11
C GLU A 123 -9.57 8.37 -0.70
N LEU A 124 -8.47 9.13 -0.60
CA LEU A 124 -7.98 9.64 0.67
C LEU A 124 -8.93 10.69 1.28
N GLU A 125 -9.41 11.66 0.49
CA GLU A 125 -10.33 12.70 0.96
C GLU A 125 -11.67 12.12 1.44
N GLU A 126 -12.14 11.08 0.78
CA GLU A 126 -13.41 10.41 1.10
C GLU A 126 -13.23 9.26 2.12
N GLY A 127 -12.01 9.02 2.61
CA GLY A 127 -11.70 8.05 3.67
C GLY A 127 -11.87 6.59 3.26
N ARG A 128 -11.79 6.28 1.96
CA ARG A 128 -12.04 4.96 1.37
C ARG A 128 -10.74 4.21 1.11
N PHE A 129 -9.95 4.04 2.16
CA PHE A 129 -8.73 3.26 2.11
C PHE A 129 -8.42 2.70 3.50
N TYR A 130 -7.80 1.52 3.52
CA TYR A 130 -7.59 0.75 4.74
C TYR A 130 -6.13 0.42 4.94
N THR A 131 -5.67 0.51 6.18
CA THR A 131 -4.30 0.15 6.54
C THR A 131 -4.16 -1.36 6.58
N ILE A 132 -3.22 -1.91 5.81
CA ILE A 132 -2.76 -3.30 5.96
C ILE A 132 -1.58 -3.33 6.94
N TYR A 133 -0.62 -2.43 6.72
CA TYR A 133 0.58 -2.29 7.54
C TYR A 133 0.98 -0.82 7.62
N ASP A 134 1.43 -0.37 8.79
CA ASP A 134 2.07 0.94 8.96
C ASP A 134 3.07 0.85 10.10
N LYS A 135 4.36 1.01 9.77
CA LYS A 135 5.46 0.91 10.74
C LYS A 135 5.34 1.94 11.86
N GLU A 136 4.72 3.09 11.62
CA GLU A 136 4.57 4.14 12.63
C GLU A 136 3.45 3.84 13.65
N ARG A 137 2.61 2.85 13.36
CA ARG A 137 1.45 2.45 14.19
C ARG A 137 1.60 1.07 14.82
N CYS A 138 2.64 0.32 14.45
CA CYS A 138 2.96 -1.02 14.94
C CYS A 138 3.94 -1.02 16.12
#